data_AF-A0A5P8K401-F1
#
_entry.id   AF-A0A5P8K401-F1
#
_cell.length_a   1.000
_cell.length_b   1.000
_cell.length_c   1.000
_cell.angle_alpha   90.00
_cell.angle_beta   90.00
_cell.angle_gamma   90.00
#
_symmetry.space_group_name_H-M   'P 1'
#
loop_
_entity.id
_entity.type
_entity.pdbx_description
1 polymer ?
#
loop_
_entity_poly.entity_id
_entity_poly.type
_entity_poly.pdbx_seq_one_letter_code
_entity_poly.pdbx_strand_id
1 'polypeptide(L)'
;MAVSTRRGLQAAVTAAGAALLVPTGPASAATGAAQAGATVVQANAAFIFVNAADGERNRIFINPTGSTVTVIDNGASTSAGVGCALNGDGSVSCPAGNRTIMVVAGDQQDTIAQ
;
A
#
# COMPACT_ATOMS: atom_id res chain seq x y z
N MET A 1 14.22 -27.84 -39.68
CA MET A 1 14.09 -28.41 -38.31
C MET A 1 13.19 -27.48 -37.51
N ALA A 2 12.27 -28.08 -36.75
CA ALA A 2 10.96 -27.53 -36.40
C ALA A 2 10.97 -26.42 -35.34
N VAL A 3 10.06 -25.44 -35.53
CA VAL A 3 9.52 -24.58 -34.47
C VAL A 3 8.04 -24.93 -34.31
N SER A 4 7.60 -24.85 -33.05
CA SER A 4 6.23 -24.74 -32.56
C SER A 4 5.60 -26.02 -32.01
N THR A 5 5.84 -26.24 -30.72
CA THR A 5 5.10 -27.16 -29.87
C THR A 5 3.85 -26.46 -29.33
N ARG A 6 2.75 -27.22 -29.36
CA ARG A 6 1.35 -26.81 -29.21
C ARG A 6 0.90 -26.68 -27.74
N ARG A 7 -0.33 -26.16 -27.61
CA ARG A 7 -1.35 -26.40 -26.55
C ARG A 7 -1.18 -25.57 -25.28
N GLY A 8 -2.24 -25.02 -24.68
CA GLY A 8 -3.68 -25.23 -24.85
C GLY A 8 -4.45 -24.01 -24.33
N LEU A 9 -5.58 -23.68 -24.97
CA LEU A 9 -6.93 -24.12 -24.59
C LEU A 9 -7.57 -23.08 -23.65
N GLN A 10 -8.15 -22.02 -24.22
CA GLN A 10 -9.60 -21.85 -24.48
C GLN A 10 -10.43 -21.63 -23.21
N ALA A 11 -11.15 -20.50 -23.18
CA ALA A 11 -12.62 -20.52 -23.19
C ALA A 11 -13.13 -19.10 -23.43
N ALA A 12 -13.58 -18.85 -24.65
CA ALA A 12 -14.48 -17.75 -24.95
C ALA A 12 -15.86 -18.11 -24.37
N VAL A 13 -16.51 -17.17 -23.68
CA VAL A 13 -17.95 -17.21 -23.48
C VAL A 13 -18.52 -15.92 -24.04
N THR A 14 -18.94 -15.98 -25.30
CA THR A 14 -19.89 -15.06 -25.90
C THR A 14 -21.24 -15.22 -25.21
N ALA A 15 -21.80 -14.15 -24.66
CA ALA A 15 -23.21 -14.08 -24.30
C ALA A 15 -23.89 -13.04 -25.19
N ALA A 16 -24.79 -13.51 -26.03
CA ALA A 16 -25.67 -12.73 -26.89
C ALA A 16 -26.94 -12.31 -26.13
N GLY A 17 -27.44 -11.10 -26.44
CA GLY A 17 -28.87 -10.86 -26.68
C GLY A 17 -29.86 -10.75 -25.51
N ALA A 18 -30.34 -9.50 -25.31
CA ALA A 18 -31.74 -9.09 -25.09
C ALA A 18 -32.48 -9.35 -23.75
N ALA A 19 -32.67 -8.23 -23.03
CA ALA A 19 -33.92 -7.67 -22.47
C ALA A 19 -34.62 -8.25 -21.22
N LEU A 20 -35.09 -7.30 -20.40
CA LEU A 20 -36.07 -7.31 -19.30
C LEU A 20 -35.70 -8.03 -17.99
N LEU A 21 -35.64 -7.23 -16.91
CA LEU A 21 -36.50 -7.30 -15.71
C LEU A 21 -35.84 -6.47 -14.61
N VAL A 22 -36.58 -5.54 -14.00
CA VAL A 22 -36.19 -4.85 -12.75
C VAL A 22 -36.45 -5.81 -11.59
N PRO A 23 -35.44 -6.34 -10.89
CA PRO A 23 -35.66 -7.02 -9.63
C PRO A 23 -35.37 -6.01 -8.51
N THR A 24 -36.42 -5.64 -7.78
CA THR A 24 -36.28 -5.15 -6.40
C THR A 24 -35.68 -6.29 -5.56
N GLY A 25 -34.35 -6.32 -5.45
CA GLY A 25 -33.55 -7.31 -4.73
C GLY A 25 -32.43 -6.62 -3.95
N PRO A 26 -31.94 -7.23 -2.86
CA PRO A 26 -31.22 -6.54 -1.79
C PRO A 26 -29.95 -5.90 -2.33
N ALA A 27 -29.66 -4.68 -1.84
CA ALA A 27 -28.48 -3.91 -2.20
C ALA A 27 -27.24 -4.80 -2.11
N SER A 28 -26.70 -5.15 -3.28
CA SER A 28 -25.36 -5.71 -3.39
C SER A 28 -24.42 -4.66 -2.82
N ALA A 29 -24.05 -4.80 -1.55
CA ALA A 29 -22.92 -4.09 -1.00
C ALA A 29 -21.76 -4.42 -1.93
N ALA A 30 -21.38 -3.46 -2.76
CA ALA A 30 -20.18 -3.53 -3.55
C ALA A 30 -19.05 -3.59 -2.53
N THR A 31 -18.66 -4.80 -2.13
CA THR A 31 -17.38 -5.07 -1.51
C THR A 31 -16.35 -4.86 -2.61
N GLY A 32 -16.10 -3.59 -2.94
CA GLY A 32 -14.80 -3.22 -3.44
C GLY A 32 -13.85 -3.65 -2.36
N ALA A 33 -13.08 -4.71 -2.60
CA ALA A 33 -11.91 -4.99 -1.80
C ALA A 33 -11.08 -3.71 -1.88
N ALA A 34 -11.05 -2.92 -0.79
CA ALA A 34 -10.12 -1.83 -0.68
C ALA A 34 -8.74 -2.44 -0.95
N GLN A 35 -8.07 -1.97 -2.00
CA GLN A 35 -6.70 -2.38 -2.26
C GLN A 35 -5.90 -1.89 -1.05
N ALA A 36 -5.42 -2.82 -0.22
CA ALA A 36 -4.58 -2.48 0.93
C ALA A 36 -3.45 -1.57 0.43
N GLY A 37 -3.38 -0.38 1.00
CA GLY A 37 -2.34 0.57 0.65
C GLY A 37 -1.02 0.19 1.31
N ALA A 38 0.01 0.99 1.05
CA ALA A 38 1.27 0.88 1.77
C ALA A 38 1.65 2.24 2.32
N THR A 39 2.10 2.28 3.57
CA THR A 39 2.70 3.47 4.16
C THR A 39 4.03 3.72 3.47
N VAL A 40 4.10 4.79 2.70
CA VAL A 40 5.29 5.13 1.90
C VAL A 40 6.20 6.04 2.71
N VAL A 41 7.45 5.61 2.88
CA VAL A 41 8.47 6.37 3.61
C VAL A 41 9.60 6.74 2.67
N GLN A 42 9.90 8.03 2.57
CA GLN A 42 10.91 8.58 1.67
C GLN A 42 11.65 9.75 2.32
N ALA A 43 12.87 10.00 1.90
CA ALA A 43 13.71 11.05 2.45
C ALA A 43 14.35 11.90 1.36
N ASN A 44 14.48 13.20 1.63
CA ASN A 44 15.28 14.13 0.84
C ASN A 44 16.34 14.81 1.73
N ALA A 45 16.91 15.93 1.28
CA ALA A 45 17.94 16.62 2.05
C ALA A 45 17.45 17.19 3.41
N ALA A 46 16.17 17.56 3.52
CA ALA A 46 15.62 18.29 4.66
C ALA A 46 14.54 17.53 5.44
N PHE A 47 13.90 16.54 4.83
CA PHE A 47 12.74 15.86 5.38
C PHE A 47 12.79 14.34 5.22
N ILE A 48 12.17 13.67 6.17
CA ILE A 48 11.71 12.28 6.07
C ILE A 48 10.18 12.33 6.04
N PHE A 49 9.58 11.94 4.92
CA PHE A 49 8.13 11.88 4.75
C PHE A 49 7.63 10.48 5.05
N VAL A 50 6.62 10.39 5.90
CA VAL A 50 5.87 9.16 6.19
C VAL A 50 4.43 9.42 5.79
N ASN A 51 3.99 8.82 4.67
CA ASN A 51 2.61 8.93 4.20
C ASN A 51 1.88 7.63 4.53
N ALA A 52 0.92 7.70 5.43
CA ALA A 52 0.06 6.58 5.79
C ALA A 52 -0.77 6.11 4.58
N ALA A 53 -1.13 4.83 4.59
CA ALA A 53 -2.04 4.27 3.58
C ALA A 53 -3.47 4.77 3.80
N ASP A 54 -4.14 5.27 2.76
CA ASP A 54 -5.53 5.72 2.88
C ASP A 54 -6.49 4.55 3.14
N GLY A 55 -7.45 4.76 4.06
CA GLY A 55 -8.52 3.80 4.34
C GLY A 55 -8.11 2.61 5.21
N GLU A 56 -6.90 2.63 5.76
CA GLU A 56 -6.41 1.65 6.74
C GLU A 56 -6.27 2.30 8.12
N ARG A 57 -6.21 1.49 9.18
CA ARG A 57 -5.95 1.99 10.54
C ARG A 57 -4.46 1.89 10.83
N ASN A 58 -3.68 2.88 10.40
CA ASN A 58 -2.23 2.86 10.49
C ASN A 58 -1.76 3.01 11.94
N ARG A 59 -0.70 2.27 12.28
CA ARG A 59 -0.08 2.28 13.61
C ARG A 59 1.41 2.49 13.42
N ILE A 60 1.76 3.76 13.24
CA ILE A 60 3.09 4.20 12.82
C ILE A 60 3.96 4.38 14.07
N PHE A 61 5.07 3.66 14.11
CA PHE A 61 6.12 3.83 15.12
C PHE A 61 7.38 4.37 14.45
N ILE A 62 7.94 5.44 15.01
CA ILE A 62 9.09 6.15 14.45
C ILE A 62 10.20 6.13 15.49
N ASN A 63 11.24 5.35 15.23
CA ASN A 63 12.36 5.16 16.14
C ASN A 63 13.66 5.78 15.59
N PRO A 64 14.01 7.01 15.98
CA PRO A 64 15.30 7.62 15.66
C PRO A 64 16.42 7.04 16.54
N THR A 65 17.37 6.33 15.92
CA THR A 65 18.55 5.77 16.60
C THR A 65 19.83 6.16 15.88
N GLY A 66 20.66 6.97 16.54
CA GLY A 66 21.92 7.45 15.97
C GLY A 66 21.72 8.17 14.63
N SER A 67 22.31 7.64 13.56
CA SER A 67 22.24 8.21 12.20
C SER A 67 21.08 7.67 11.36
N THR A 68 20.17 6.89 11.95
CA THR A 68 19.07 6.21 11.23
C THR A 68 17.75 6.48 11.92
N VAL A 69 16.69 6.69 11.13
CA VAL A 69 15.30 6.67 11.58
C VAL A 69 14.67 5.41 11.01
N THR A 70 14.11 4.58 11.88
CA THR A 70 13.34 3.39 11.48
C THR A 70 11.86 3.67 11.67
N VAL A 71 11.07 3.39 10.65
CA VAL A 71 9.62 3.55 10.63
C VAL A 71 8.99 2.19 10.42
N ILE A 72 8.01 1.83 11.24
CA ILE A 72 7.19 0.64 11.03
C ILE A 72 5.72 1.03 11.13
N ASP A 73 4.90 0.38 10.33
CA ASP A 73 3.46 0.47 10.43
C ASP A 73 2.91 -0.92 10.76
N ASN A 74 2.26 -1.04 11.92
CA ASN A 74 1.63 -2.30 12.34
C ASN A 74 0.16 -2.40 11.88
N GLY A 75 -0.36 -1.36 11.25
CA GLY A 75 -1.72 -1.28 10.70
C GLY A 75 -1.79 -1.56 9.20
N ALA A 76 -0.72 -1.27 8.46
CA ALA A 76 -0.60 -1.47 7.02
C ALA A 76 0.79 -1.97 6.63
N SER A 77 0.95 -2.40 5.39
CA SER A 77 2.29 -2.68 4.84
C SER A 77 3.10 -1.38 4.69
N THR A 78 4.43 -1.45 4.75
CA THR A 78 5.28 -0.29 4.46
C THR A 78 5.99 -0.45 3.12
N SER A 79 6.33 0.68 2.50
CA SER A 79 7.12 0.72 1.28
C SER A 79 8.18 1.81 1.38
N ALA A 80 9.40 1.49 0.95
CA ALA A 80 10.49 2.45 0.92
C ALA A 80 10.51 3.20 -0.43
N GLY A 81 10.37 4.51 -0.36
CA GLY A 81 10.62 5.43 -1.45
C GLY A 81 12.08 5.92 -1.47
N VAL A 82 12.32 6.99 -2.22
CA VAL A 82 13.67 7.54 -2.42
C VAL A 82 14.37 7.85 -1.09
N GLY A 83 15.66 7.53 -1.00
CA GLY A 83 16.47 7.86 0.18
C GLY A 83 16.23 7.00 1.42
N CYS A 84 15.40 5.96 1.32
CA CYS A 84 15.14 5.00 2.39
C CYS A 84 15.24 3.56 1.86
N ALA A 85 15.27 2.59 2.77
CA ALA A 85 15.36 1.16 2.43
C ALA A 85 14.32 0.35 3.22
N LEU A 86 13.65 -0.58 2.54
CA LEU A 86 12.74 -1.54 3.17
C LEU A 86 13.58 -2.68 3.73
N ASN A 87 13.41 -2.96 5.02
CA ASN A 87 14.07 -4.04 5.72
C ASN A 87 13.28 -5.35 5.58
N GLY A 88 13.93 -6.49 5.85
CA GLY A 88 13.30 -7.81 5.74
C GLY A 88 12.18 -8.08 6.74
N ASP A 89 12.09 -7.27 7.80
CA ASP A 89 11.03 -7.32 8.81
C ASP A 89 9.82 -6.42 8.47
N GLY A 90 9.84 -5.74 7.32
CA GLY A 90 8.77 -4.83 6.91
C GLY A 90 8.85 -3.44 7.55
N SER A 91 9.96 -3.09 8.18
CA SER A 91 10.26 -1.71 8.59
C SER A 91 10.99 -0.94 7.48
N VAL A 92 10.91 0.38 7.48
CA VAL A 92 11.67 1.25 6.56
C VAL A 92 12.72 2.02 7.35
N SER A 93 13.97 1.96 6.90
CA SER A 93 15.07 2.75 7.46
C SER A 93 15.47 3.89 6.53
N CYS A 94 15.59 5.08 7.10
CA CYS A 94 16.05 6.29 6.42
C CYS A 94 17.26 6.88 7.17
N PRO A 95 18.24 7.48 6.49
CA PRO A 95 19.27 8.27 7.17
C PRO A 95 18.62 9.44 7.91
N ALA A 96 18.96 9.62 9.19
CA ALA A 96 18.42 10.69 10.02
C ALA A 96 18.93 12.06 9.58
N GLY A 97 20.25 12.27 9.63
CA GLY A 97 20.85 13.59 9.39
C GLY A 97 20.21 14.69 10.24
N ASN A 98 20.17 15.92 9.71
CA ASN A 98 19.42 17.04 10.32
C ASN A 98 18.03 17.18 9.68
N ARG A 99 17.35 16.07 9.40
CA ARG A 99 16.05 16.07 8.70
C ARG A 99 14.90 16.18 9.69
N THR A 100 13.84 16.88 9.29
CA THR A 100 12.57 16.90 10.03
C THR A 100 11.70 15.74 9.57
N ILE A 101 11.04 15.06 10.49
CA ILE A 101 10.11 13.98 10.16
C ILE A 101 8.71 14.57 9.99
N MET A 102 8.13 14.40 8.81
CA MET A 102 6.78 14.84 8.47
C MET A 102 5.90 13.61 8.27
N VAL A 103 4.84 13.51 9.07
CA VAL A 103 3.90 12.39 9.03
C VAL A 103 2.56 12.89 8.49
N VAL A 104 2.05 12.22 7.47
CA VAL A 104 0.71 12.44 6.90
C VAL A 104 -0.13 11.22 7.26
N ALA A 105 -0.95 11.36 8.30
CA ALA A 105 -1.70 10.29 8.95
C ALA A 105 -3.12 10.11 8.37
N GLY A 106 -3.20 10.06 7.04
CA GLY A 106 -4.38 9.57 6.31
C GLY A 106 -5.74 10.08 6.80
N ASP A 107 -6.62 9.13 7.17
CA ASP A 107 -8.07 9.28 7.34
C ASP A 107 -8.52 9.55 8.80
N GLN A 108 -7.60 10.01 9.66
CA GLN A 108 -7.82 10.32 11.08
C GLN A 108 -8.06 9.11 12.00
N GLN A 109 -7.90 7.87 11.52
CA GLN A 109 -7.96 6.66 12.36
C GLN A 109 -6.58 6.14 12.78
N ASP A 110 -5.56 6.94 12.53
CA ASP A 110 -4.16 6.57 12.65
C ASP A 110 -3.59 6.93 14.01
N THR A 111 -2.63 6.12 14.46
CA THR A 111 -1.87 6.37 15.69
C THR A 111 -0.39 6.52 15.36
N ILE A 112 0.24 7.53 15.93
CA ILE A 112 1.67 7.82 15.79
C ILE A 112 2.33 7.70 17.17
N ALA A 113 3.41 6.93 17.25
CA ALA A 113 4.25 6.81 18.43
C ALA A 113 5.73 7.01 18.05
N GLN A 114 6.52 7.50 19.02
CA GLN A 114 7.96 7.73 18.89
C GLN A 114 8.72 7.11 20.06
#